data_AF-A0A5N5GNA0-F1
#
_entry.id   AF-A0A5N5GNA0-F1
#
_cell.length_a   1.000
_cell.length_b   1.000
_cell.length_c   1.000
_cell.angle_alpha   90.00
_cell.angle_beta   90.00
_cell.angle_gamma   90.00
#
_symmetry.space_group_name_H-M   'P 1'
#
loop_
_entity.id
_entity.type
_entity.pdbx_description
1 polymer ?
#
loop_
_entity_poly.entity_id
_entity_poly.type
_entity_poly.pdbx_seq_one_letter_code
_entity_poly.pdbx_strand_id
1 'polypeptide(L)'
;MARAQVLNAYKALLRATRKSFAGDVTMLNGAAAEVRKKFEESRHVTSDAEIQSLLEQAGEASRFISEMIVQAKLNSRGGYEVKPDKDHAGATLEVPSEELLRTKS
;
A
#
# COMPACT_ATOMS: atom_id res chain seq x y z
N MET A 1 -15.39 -18.91 -10.77
CA MET A 1 -15.55 -18.02 -9.60
C MET A 1 -14.18 -17.48 -9.15
N ALA A 2 -13.24 -18.34 -8.76
CA ALA A 2 -11.90 -17.95 -8.26
C ALA A 2 -11.11 -16.98 -9.14
N ARG A 3 -11.04 -17.20 -10.47
CA ARG A 3 -10.29 -16.31 -11.39
C ARG A 3 -10.74 -14.84 -11.34
N ALA A 4 -12.05 -14.59 -11.23
CA ALA A 4 -12.56 -13.23 -11.14
C ALA A 4 -12.18 -12.57 -9.81
N GLN A 5 -12.22 -13.33 -8.71
CA GLN A 5 -11.79 -12.85 -7.39
C GLN A 5 -10.30 -12.50 -7.36
N VAL A 6 -9.44 -13.36 -7.94
CA VAL A 6 -8.00 -13.10 -8.05
C VAL A 6 -7.71 -11.83 -8.85
N LEU A 7 -8.37 -11.64 -9.99
CA LEU A 7 -8.20 -10.42 -10.79
C LEU A 7 -8.71 -9.17 -10.08
N ASN A 8 -9.78 -9.28 -9.29
CA ASN A 8 -10.30 -8.17 -8.50
C ASN A 8 -9.35 -7.81 -7.36
N ALA A 9 -8.80 -8.81 -6.64
CA ALA A 9 -7.80 -8.59 -5.59
C ALA A 9 -6.54 -7.91 -6.14
N TYR A 10 -6.04 -8.37 -7.30
CA TYR A 10 -4.91 -7.75 -7.97
C TYR A 10 -5.16 -6.27 -8.29
N LYS A 11 -6.32 -5.96 -8.87
CA LYS A 11 -6.71 -4.57 -9.19
C LYS A 11 -6.89 -3.72 -7.93
N ALA A 12 -7.43 -4.29 -6.85
CA ALA A 12 -7.62 -3.59 -5.59
C ALA A 12 -6.26 -3.15 -5.00
N LEU A 13 -5.28 -4.06 -4.95
CA LEU A 13 -3.92 -3.76 -4.49
C LEU A 13 -3.26 -2.66 -5.32
N LEU A 14 -3.32 -2.75 -6.65
CA LEU A 14 -2.75 -1.72 -7.52
C LEU A 14 -3.46 -0.35 -7.39
N ARG A 15 -4.74 -0.33 -7.01
CA ARG A 15 -5.45 0.93 -6.74
C ARG A 15 -5.05 1.50 -5.39
N ALA A 16 -4.94 0.65 -4.36
CA ALA A 16 -4.48 1.03 -3.04
C ALA A 16 -3.07 1.65 -3.11
N THR A 17 -2.12 1.00 -3.78
CA THR A 17 -0.75 1.52 -3.93
C THR A 17 -0.72 2.86 -4.67
N ARG A 18 -1.50 3.02 -5.74
CA ARG A 18 -1.60 4.30 -6.46
C ARG A 18 -2.19 5.42 -5.60
N LYS A 19 -3.17 5.11 -4.75
CA LYS A 19 -3.78 6.10 -3.84
C LYS A 19 -2.76 6.53 -2.79
N SER A 20 -2.11 5.57 -2.13
CA SER A 20 -1.27 5.82 -0.96
C SER A 20 0.12 6.36 -1.30
N PHE A 21 0.65 6.07 -2.50
CA PHE A 21 1.96 6.56 -2.96
C PHE A 21 1.84 7.65 -4.04
N ALA A 22 0.73 8.38 -4.08
CA ALA A 22 0.46 9.41 -5.06
C ALA A 22 1.47 10.59 -4.99
N GLY A 23 2.47 10.54 -5.85
CA GLY A 23 3.55 11.53 -5.94
C GLY A 23 4.93 10.98 -5.55
N ASP A 24 4.99 9.75 -5.04
CA ASP A 24 6.24 9.00 -4.84
C ASP A 24 6.36 7.92 -5.92
N VAL A 25 6.94 8.31 -7.06
CA VAL A 25 7.06 7.43 -8.24
C VAL A 25 7.92 6.19 -7.94
N THR A 26 8.95 6.34 -7.10
CA THR A 26 9.84 5.24 -6.73
C THR A 26 9.10 4.20 -5.90
N MET A 27 8.38 4.62 -4.86
CA MET A 27 7.57 3.71 -4.05
C MET A 27 6.43 3.09 -4.85
N LEU A 28 5.77 3.86 -5.72
CA LEU A 28 4.70 3.34 -6.57
C LEU A 28 5.19 2.23 -7.50
N ASN A 29 6.35 2.42 -8.14
CA ASN A 29 6.94 1.41 -9.02
C ASN A 29 7.39 0.17 -8.25
N GLY A 30 8.04 0.36 -7.09
CA GLY A 30 8.48 -0.75 -6.24
C GLY A 30 7.30 -1.59 -5.73
N ALA A 31 6.27 -0.93 -5.20
CA ALA A 31 5.07 -1.62 -4.70
C ALA A 31 4.31 -2.34 -5.82
N ALA A 32 4.17 -1.72 -7.00
CA ALA A 32 3.53 -2.36 -8.15
C ALA A 32 4.32 -3.59 -8.66
N ALA A 33 5.65 -3.52 -8.65
CA ALA A 33 6.52 -4.64 -9.03
C ALA A 33 6.37 -5.80 -8.03
N GLU A 34 6.35 -5.53 -6.73
CA GLU A 34 6.20 -6.56 -5.70
C GLU A 34 4.82 -7.23 -5.78
N VAL A 35 3.74 -6.44 -5.95
CA VAL A 35 2.39 -6.99 -6.17
C VAL A 35 2.37 -7.90 -7.40
N ARG A 36 3.00 -7.48 -8.51
CA ARG A 36 3.06 -8.32 -9.72
C ARG A 36 3.86 -9.61 -9.50
N LYS A 37 5.02 -9.50 -8.85
CA LYS A 37 5.90 -10.63 -8.52
C LYS A 37 5.15 -11.67 -7.70
N LYS A 38 4.46 -11.25 -6.63
CA LYS A 38 3.75 -12.18 -5.74
C LYS A 38 2.62 -12.93 -6.45
N PHE A 39 1.87 -12.25 -7.33
CA PHE A 39 0.82 -12.90 -8.11
C PHE A 39 1.38 -13.88 -9.17
N GLU A 40 2.55 -13.58 -9.74
CA GLU A 40 3.20 -14.50 -10.69
C GLU A 40 3.78 -15.73 -9.95
N GLU A 41 4.40 -15.52 -8.79
CA GLU A 41 4.88 -16.62 -7.93
C GLU A 41 3.75 -17.56 -7.54
N SER A 42 2.56 -17.04 -7.21
CA SER A 42 1.39 -17.85 -6.85
C SER A 42 0.59 -18.40 -8.04
N ARG A 43 1.01 -18.15 -9.28
CA ARG A 43 0.25 -18.55 -10.49
C ARG A 43 0.03 -20.05 -10.64
N HIS A 44 0.93 -20.86 -10.07
CA HIS A 44 0.88 -22.32 -10.12
C HIS A 44 -0.02 -22.95 -9.04
N VAL A 45 -0.53 -22.15 -8.09
CA VAL A 45 -1.39 -22.63 -7.01
C VAL A 45 -2.74 -23.07 -7.59
N THR A 46 -3.15 -24.29 -7.27
CA THR A 46 -4.41 -24.90 -7.73
C THR A 46 -5.32 -25.37 -6.60
N SER A 47 -4.83 -25.36 -5.35
CA SER A 47 -5.61 -25.68 -4.17
C SER A 47 -6.58 -24.56 -3.85
N ASP A 48 -7.88 -24.85 -3.81
CA ASP A 48 -8.92 -23.86 -3.49
C ASP A 48 -8.71 -23.22 -2.11
N ALA A 49 -8.28 -24.00 -1.11
CA ALA A 49 -8.00 -23.51 0.23
C ALA A 49 -6.82 -22.52 0.24
N GLU A 50 -5.78 -22.82 -0.53
CA GLU A 50 -4.61 -21.96 -0.63
C GLU A 50 -4.91 -20.68 -1.41
N ILE A 51 -5.68 -20.78 -2.50
CA ILE A 51 -6.18 -19.62 -3.26
C ILE A 51 -6.99 -18.71 -2.34
N GLN A 52 -7.89 -19.27 -1.52
CA GLN A 52 -8.70 -18.50 -0.60
C GLN A 52 -7.86 -17.78 0.47
N SER A 53 -6.86 -18.45 1.04
CA SER A 53 -5.92 -17.82 1.99
C SER A 53 -5.13 -16.68 1.34
N LEU A 54 -4.65 -16.86 0.10
CA LEU A 54 -3.93 -15.81 -0.63
C LEU A 54 -4.85 -14.62 -0.96
N LEU A 55 -6.12 -14.86 -1.26
CA LEU A 55 -7.11 -13.79 -1.47
C LEU A 55 -7.37 -12.99 -0.20
N GLU A 56 -7.44 -13.65 0.96
CA GLU A 56 -7.59 -12.99 2.26
C GLU A 56 -6.39 -12.11 2.59
N GLN A 57 -5.17 -12.64 2.42
CA GLN A 57 -3.93 -11.88 2.58
C GLN A 57 -3.87 -10.67 1.64
N ALA A 58 -4.26 -10.83 0.37
CA ALA A 58 -4.32 -9.73 -0.57
C ALA A 58 -5.35 -8.65 -0.16
N GLY A 59 -6.48 -9.06 0.40
CA GLY A 59 -7.50 -8.17 0.94
C GLY A 59 -7.01 -7.38 2.15
N GLU A 60 -6.32 -8.03 3.09
CA GLU A 60 -5.70 -7.38 4.25
C GLU A 60 -4.63 -6.38 3.83
N ALA A 61 -3.73 -6.77 2.92
CA ALA A 61 -2.71 -5.89 2.39
C ALA A 61 -3.32 -4.66 1.68
N SER A 62 -4.42 -4.83 0.94
CA SER A 62 -5.12 -3.71 0.29
C SER A 62 -5.71 -2.74 1.31
N ARG A 63 -6.30 -3.23 2.41
CA ARG A 63 -6.81 -2.40 3.50
C ARG A 63 -5.67 -1.66 4.19
N PHE A 64 -4.63 -2.39 4.58
CA PHE A 64 -3.44 -1.83 5.23
C PHE A 64 -2.84 -0.69 4.40
N ILE A 65 -2.60 -0.91 3.10
CA ILE A 65 -2.04 0.14 2.23
C ILE A 65 -2.97 1.34 2.15
N SER A 66 -4.28 1.12 2.04
CA SER A 66 -5.27 2.21 1.87
C SER A 66 -5.54 3.00 3.15
N GLU A 67 -5.42 2.37 4.32
CA GLU A 67 -5.83 2.92 5.61
C GLU A 67 -4.65 3.36 6.49
N MET A 68 -3.48 2.70 6.36
CA MET A 68 -2.34 2.93 7.26
C MET A 68 -1.20 3.72 6.63
N ILE A 69 -1.16 3.84 5.30
CA ILE A 69 -0.11 4.61 4.61
C ILE A 69 -0.63 6.02 4.32
N VAL A 70 -0.15 7.00 5.09
CA VAL A 70 -0.45 8.41 4.88
C VAL A 70 0.78 9.11 4.31
N GLN A 71 0.66 9.68 3.11
CA GLN A 71 1.78 10.37 2.47
C GLN A 71 1.86 11.83 2.92
N ALA A 72 3.00 12.20 3.51
CA ALA A 72 3.34 13.58 3.78
C ALA A 72 3.78 14.27 2.47
N LYS A 73 3.16 15.40 2.11
CA LYS A 73 3.52 16.20 0.94
C LYS A 73 4.28 17.44 1.37
N LEU A 74 5.47 17.67 0.82
CA LEU A 74 6.21 18.91 1.05
C LEU A 74 5.42 20.09 0.45
N ASN A 75 5.09 21.07 1.29
CA ASN A 75 4.42 22.30 0.88
C ASN A 75 5.43 23.35 0.39
N SER A 76 4.93 24.35 -0.31
CA SER A 76 5.75 25.45 -0.88
C SER A 76 6.44 26.34 0.17
N ARG A 77 6.16 26.12 1.46
CA ARG A 77 6.76 26.84 2.59
C ARG A 77 7.88 26.04 3.27
N GLY A 78 8.23 24.86 2.74
CA GLY A 78 9.30 24.00 3.27
C GLY A 78 8.88 23.07 4.40
N GLY A 79 7.58 23.00 4.74
CA GLY A 79 7.02 22.07 5.73
C GLY A 79 6.33 20.88 5.07
N TYR A 80 6.24 19.74 5.76
CA TYR A 80 5.47 18.59 5.27
C TYR A 80 4.01 18.69 5.73
N GLU A 81 3.07 18.71 4.79
CA GLU A 81 1.64 18.64 5.03
C GLU A 81 1.15 17.21 4.84
N VAL A 82 0.59 16.64 5.90
CA VAL A 82 -0.14 15.39 5.85
C VAL A 82 -1.61 15.74 5.71
N LYS A 83 -2.26 15.33 4.62
CA LYS A 83 -3.71 15.42 4.49
C LYS A 83 -4.31 14.06 4.83
N PRO A 84 -4.71 13.80 6.08
CA PRO A 84 -5.53 12.64 6.38
C PRO A 84 -6.85 12.79 5.63
N ASP A 85 -7.07 11.93 4.64
CA ASP A 85 -8.38 11.74 4.00
C ASP A 85 -9.40 11.23 5.04
N LYS A 86 -10.70 11.29 4.75
CA LYS A 86 -11.76 10.86 5.70
C LYS A 86 -11.56 9.43 6.22
N ASP A 87 -10.91 8.58 5.43
CA ASP A 87 -10.59 7.19 5.75
C ASP A 87 -9.51 7.04 6.86
N HIS A 88 -8.82 8.13 7.22
CA HIS A 88 -7.79 8.18 8.28
C HIS A 88 -8.22 9.00 9.51
N ALA A 89 -9.49 9.42 9.57
CA ALA A 89 -10.03 10.17 10.69
C ALA A 89 -10.01 9.31 11.97
N GLY A 90 -9.05 9.58 12.85
CA GLY A 90 -8.85 8.84 14.11
C GLY A 90 -7.52 8.08 14.21
N ALA A 91 -6.69 8.06 13.17
CA ALA A 91 -5.34 7.51 13.25
C ALA A 91 -4.39 8.50 13.93
N THR A 92 -3.73 8.08 15.01
CA THR A 92 -2.71 8.88 15.70
C THR A 92 -1.50 9.04 14.79
N LEU A 93 -1.19 10.29 14.42
CA LEU A 93 0.01 10.61 13.67
C LEU A 93 1.18 10.72 14.67
N GLU A 94 1.91 9.63 14.90
CA GLU A 94 3.21 9.72 15.59
C GLU A 94 4.21 10.35 14.62
N VAL A 95 4.47 11.65 14.80
CA VAL A 95 5.56 12.34 14.08
C VAL A 95 6.87 11.84 14.66
N PRO A 96 7.75 11.17 13.90
CA PRO A 96 9.08 10.84 14.38
C PRO A 96 9.83 12.15 14.65
N SER A 97 10.27 12.36 15.90
CA SER A 97 11.03 13.54 16.31
C SER A 97 12.26 13.75 15.43
N GLU A 98 12.59 15.02 15.16
CA GLU A 98 13.69 15.46 14.26
C GLU A 98 15.07 14.84 14.56
N GLU A 99 15.27 14.24 15.74
CA GLU A 99 16.49 13.52 16.12
C GLU A 99 16.84 12.35 15.19
N LEU A 100 15.85 11.65 14.61
CA LEU A 100 16.10 10.52 13.71
C LEU A 100 16.53 10.93 12.30
N LEU A 101 16.32 12.18 11.91
CA LEU A 101 16.67 12.69 10.57
C LEU A 101 18.12 13.19 10.48
N ARG A 102 18.80 13.39 11.61
CA ARG A 102 20.20 13.86 11.65
C ARG A 102 21.26 12.77 11.55
N THR A 103 20.88 11.49 11.60
CA THR A 103 21.82 10.36 11.57
C THR A 103 22.06 9.82 10.16
N LYS A 104 22.18 10.69 9.16
CA LYS A 104 22.87 10.38 7.90
C LYS A 104 23.58 11.63 7.39
N SER A 105 24.73 11.93 7.99
CA SER A 105 25.80 12.72 7.35
C SER A 105 27.03 11.86 7.18
#